data_AF-A0A3L6TE92-F1
#
_entry.id   AF-A0A3L6TE92-F1
#
_cell.length_a   1.000
_cell.length_b   1.000
_cell.length_c   1.000
_cell.angle_alpha   90.00
_cell.angle_beta   90.00
_cell.angle_gamma   90.00
#
_symmetry.space_group_name_H-M   'P 1'
#
loop_
_entity.id
_entity.type
_entity.pdbx_description
1 polymer ?
#
loop_
_entity_poly.entity_id
_entity_poly.type
_entity_poly.pdbx_seq_one_letter_code
_entity_poly.pdbx_strand_id
1 'polypeptide(L)'
;MMMMPTKAAIQLLVFSLVFTLCVVPHDCYREKQIFERRCAWSIRRGRVYLHPNPICCRTVRKIDMARVCAAIQPREEETIDVRHVY
;
A
#
# COMPACT_ATOMS: atom_id res chain seq x y z
N MET A 1 -1.38 -43.46 -25.42
CA MET A 1 -2.18 -42.30 -25.86
C MET A 1 -2.25 -41.33 -24.68
N MET A 2 -1.43 -40.28 -24.69
CA MET A 2 -1.39 -39.28 -23.62
C MET A 2 -2.64 -38.42 -23.68
N MET A 3 -3.67 -38.80 -22.93
CA MET A 3 -4.86 -37.98 -22.71
C MET A 3 -4.45 -36.89 -21.71
N MET A 4 -3.81 -35.83 -22.21
CA MET A 4 -3.65 -34.60 -21.42
C MET A 4 -5.07 -34.19 -21.02
N PRO A 5 -5.38 -34.06 -19.71
CA PRO A 5 -6.69 -33.62 -19.28
C PRO A 5 -6.76 -32.12 -19.59
N THR A 6 -7.03 -31.79 -20.85
CA THR A 6 -7.10 -30.41 -21.38
C THR A 6 -8.03 -29.57 -20.52
N LYS A 7 -9.11 -30.18 -20.03
CA LYS A 7 -10.03 -29.58 -19.06
C LYS A 7 -9.36 -29.21 -17.72
N ALA A 8 -8.53 -30.08 -17.16
CA ALA A 8 -7.82 -29.82 -15.91
C ALA A 8 -6.70 -28.78 -16.09
N ALA A 9 -6.00 -28.82 -17.23
CA ALA A 9 -5.00 -27.81 -17.58
C ALA A 9 -5.63 -26.42 -17.74
N ILE A 10 -6.78 -26.33 -18.40
CA ILE A 10 -7.54 -25.07 -18.54
C ILE A 10 -8.02 -24.57 -17.17
N GLN A 11 -8.55 -25.45 -16.33
CA GLN A 11 -8.99 -25.08 -14.97
C GLN A 11 -7.82 -24.52 -14.14
N LEU A 12 -6.65 -25.16 -14.16
CA LEU A 12 -5.46 -24.68 -13.46
C LEU A 12 -5.00 -23.31 -13.98
N LEU A 13 -5.03 -23.10 -15.30
CA LEU A 13 -4.67 -21.81 -15.90
C LEU A 13 -5.63 -20.70 -15.46
N VAL A 14 -6.94 -20.95 -15.52
CA VAL A 14 -7.95 -19.98 -15.08
C VAL A 14 -7.79 -19.69 -13.58
N PHE A 15 -7.58 -20.73 -12.76
CA PHE A 15 -7.40 -20.56 -11.32
C PHE A 15 -6.15 -19.74 -11.00
N SER A 16 -5.04 -20.04 -11.68
CA SER A 16 -3.80 -19.27 -11.55
C SER A 16 -4.00 -17.82 -11.97
N LEU A 17 -4.69 -17.55 -13.08
CA LEU A 17 -4.93 -16.19 -13.57
C LEU A 17 -5.79 -15.36 -12.59
N VAL A 18 -6.86 -15.95 -12.07
CA VAL A 18 -7.71 -15.31 -11.05
C VAL A 18 -6.90 -15.06 -9.78
N PHE A 19 -6.08 -16.03 -9.36
CA PHE A 19 -5.22 -15.88 -8.20
C PHE A 19 -4.21 -14.75 -8.41
N THR A 20 -3.54 -14.67 -9.57
CA THR A 20 -2.63 -13.56 -9.87
C THR A 20 -3.37 -12.22 -9.89
N LEU A 21 -4.58 -12.14 -10.45
CA LEU A 21 -5.37 -10.90 -10.44
C LEU A 21 -5.82 -10.47 -9.04
N CYS A 22 -6.11 -11.43 -8.15
CA CYS A 22 -6.46 -11.17 -6.75
C CYS A 22 -5.23 -10.92 -5.86
N VAL A 23 -4.07 -11.46 -6.23
CA VAL A 23 -2.83 -11.41 -5.44
C VAL A 23 -1.87 -10.33 -5.94
N VAL A 24 -2.06 -9.79 -7.15
CA VAL A 24 -1.44 -8.51 -7.53
C VAL A 24 -1.87 -7.54 -6.44
N PRO A 25 -0.95 -7.11 -5.56
CA PRO A 25 -1.31 -6.17 -4.53
C PRO A 25 -1.86 -4.97 -5.28
N HIS A 26 -3.12 -4.64 -5.02
CA HIS A 26 -3.64 -3.31 -5.33
C HIS A 26 -2.51 -2.35 -4.98
N ASP A 27 -2.11 -1.50 -5.91
CA ASP A 27 -0.85 -0.75 -5.89
C ASP A 27 -0.80 0.27 -4.72
N CYS A 28 -0.77 -0.24 -3.48
CA CYS A 28 -0.84 0.50 -2.22
C CYS A 28 0.40 1.37 -2.06
N TYR A 29 1.44 1.06 -2.83
CA TYR A 29 2.64 1.86 -2.96
C TYR A 29 2.33 3.27 -3.47
N ARG A 30 1.34 3.43 -4.36
CA ARG A 30 0.95 4.75 -4.87
C ARG A 30 0.30 5.61 -3.78
N GLU A 31 -0.62 5.02 -3.01
CA GLU A 31 -1.27 5.72 -1.89
C GLU A 31 -0.26 6.10 -0.82
N LYS A 32 0.65 5.17 -0.48
CA LYS A 32 1.78 5.41 0.43
C LYS A 32 2.67 6.56 -0.03
N GLN A 33 3.13 6.54 -1.28
CA GLN A 33 4.00 7.60 -1.81
C GLN A 33 3.31 8.97 -1.79
N ILE A 34 2.00 9.01 -2.07
CA ILE A 34 1.22 10.25 -2.03
C ILE A 34 1.15 10.76 -0.58
N PHE A 35 0.87 9.88 0.38
CA PHE A 35 0.87 10.20 1.81
C PHE A 35 2.21 10.74 2.26
N GLU A 36 3.29 9.99 2.06
CA GLU A 36 4.64 10.36 2.48
C GLU A 36 5.06 11.70 1.87
N ARG A 37 4.82 11.92 0.58
CA ARG A 37 5.20 13.18 -0.08
C ARG A 37 4.42 14.38 0.43
N ARG A 38 3.11 14.23 0.68
CA ARG A 38 2.24 15.35 1.09
C ARG A 38 2.35 15.65 2.59
N CYS A 39 2.62 14.63 3.40
CA CYS A 39 2.69 14.71 4.85
C CYS A 39 4.12 14.66 5.42
N ALA A 40 5.16 14.60 4.56
CA ALA A 40 6.58 14.45 4.94
C ALA A 40 7.02 15.33 6.12
N TRP A 41 6.59 16.58 6.16
CA TRP A 41 6.99 17.53 7.20
C TRP A 41 6.39 17.24 8.57
N SER A 42 5.22 16.59 8.59
CA SER A 42 4.43 16.35 9.80
C SER A 42 4.66 14.98 10.39
N ILE A 43 5.08 14.01 9.58
CA ILE A 43 5.26 12.61 10.00
C ILE A 43 6.73 12.23 10.17
N ARG A 44 7.69 13.12 9.87
CA ARG A 44 9.13 12.76 9.89
C ARG A 44 9.68 12.73 11.30
N ARG A 45 10.27 11.59 11.67
CA ARG A 45 10.91 11.38 12.97
C ARG A 45 12.18 12.20 13.14
N GLY A 46 12.45 12.63 14.38
CA GLY A 46 13.67 13.35 14.75
C GLY A 46 13.68 14.84 14.36
N ARG A 47 12.56 15.38 13.88
CA ARG A 47 12.35 16.82 13.71
C ARG A 47 11.28 17.33 14.66
N VAL A 48 11.29 18.64 14.90
CA VAL A 48 10.19 19.32 15.60
C VAL A 48 8.90 19.02 14.84
N TYR A 49 7.87 18.58 15.56
CA TYR A 49 6.57 18.34 14.97
C TYR A 49 6.06 19.60 14.27
N LEU A 50 5.71 19.47 13.00
CA LEU A 50 5.07 20.51 12.23
C LEU A 50 3.62 20.11 11.98
N HIS A 51 2.69 20.97 12.41
CA HIS A 51 1.27 20.74 12.20
C HIS A 51 0.98 20.43 10.72
N PRO A 52 0.14 19.41 10.42
CA PRO A 52 -0.15 19.00 9.05
C PRO A 52 -0.71 20.16 8.24
N ASN A 53 -0.08 20.36 7.09
CA ASN A 53 -0.56 21.35 6.14
C ASN A 53 -1.95 20.93 5.60
N PRO A 54 -2.80 21.87 5.15
CA PRO A 54 -4.13 21.55 4.64
C PRO A 54 -4.15 20.61 3.43
N ILE A 55 -3.02 20.42 2.75
CA ILE A 55 -2.89 19.47 1.63
C ILE A 55 -2.77 18.04 2.19
N CYS A 56 -1.92 17.83 3.20
CA CYS A 56 -1.80 16.56 3.91
C CYS A 56 -3.16 16.12 4.48
N CYS A 57 -3.87 17.00 5.18
CA CYS A 57 -5.19 16.68 5.73
C CYS A 57 -6.21 16.30 4.63
N ARG A 58 -6.19 17.00 3.49
CA ARG A 58 -7.06 16.67 2.35
C ARG A 58 -6.66 15.37 1.65
N THR A 59 -5.38 15.05 1.64
CA THR A 59 -4.85 13.79 1.08
C THR A 59 -5.27 12.61 1.94
N VAL A 60 -5.03 12.67 3.25
CA VAL A 60 -5.41 11.62 4.21
C VAL A 60 -6.92 11.32 4.14
N ARG A 61 -7.77 12.34 3.97
CA ARG A 61 -9.22 12.15 3.79
C ARG A 61 -9.64 11.45 2.50
N LYS A 62 -8.75 11.35 1.51
CA LYS A 62 -9.06 10.80 0.18
C LYS A 62 -8.45 9.43 -0.09
N ILE A 63 -7.43 9.04 0.66
CA ILE A 63 -6.72 7.77 0.50
C ILE A 63 -7.12 6.79 1.59
N ASP A 64 -6.93 5.50 1.34
CA ASP A 64 -7.21 4.48 2.34
C ASP A 64 -6.00 4.32 3.26
N MET A 65 -6.11 4.87 4.47
CA MET A 65 -5.02 4.79 5.44
C MET A 65 -4.71 3.34 5.86
N ALA A 66 -5.67 2.40 5.77
CA ALA A 66 -5.39 0.99 6.05
C ALA A 66 -4.42 0.40 5.02
N ARG A 67 -4.56 0.79 3.74
CA ARG A 67 -3.63 0.41 2.67
C ARG A 67 -2.26 1.07 2.83
N VAL A 68 -2.23 2.33 3.24
CA VAL A 68 -0.98 3.03 3.55
C VAL A 68 -0.25 2.31 4.67
N CYS A 69 -0.93 1.99 5.78
CA CYS A 69 -0.34 1.24 6.90
C CYS A 69 0.15 -0.15 6.48
N ALA A 70 -0.60 -0.87 5.64
CA ALA A 70 -0.17 -2.17 5.11
C ALA A 70 1.06 -2.09 4.19
N ALA A 71 1.28 -0.92 3.55
CA ALA A 71 2.39 -0.70 2.62
C ALA A 71 3.65 -0.09 3.28
N ILE A 72 3.54 0.44 4.50
CA ILE A 72 4.68 0.92 5.29
C ILE A 72 5.47 -0.30 5.79
N GLN A 73 6.75 -0.34 5.46
CA GLN A 73 7.65 -1.40 5.92
C GLN A 73 8.25 -1.06 7.28
N PRO A 74 8.70 -2.05 8.08
CA PRO A 74 9.31 -1.81 9.38
C PRO A 74 10.49 -0.82 9.36
N ARG A 75 11.28 -0.81 8.28
CA ARG A 75 12.39 0.15 8.10
C ARG A 75 11.92 1.59 7.91
N GLU A 76 10.73 1.77 7.34
CA GLU A 76 10.15 3.09 7.09
C GLU A 76 9.54 3.66 8.39
N GLU A 77 9.03 2.81 9.28
CA GLU A 77 8.60 3.18 10.64
C GLU A 77 9.74 3.78 11.49
N GLU A 78 10.99 3.46 11.18
CA GLU A 78 12.14 4.12 11.83
C GLU A 78 12.23 5.61 11.46
N THR A 79 11.71 5.99 10.29
CA THR A 79 11.75 7.37 9.77
C THR A 79 10.44 8.13 9.98
N ILE A 80 9.36 7.41 10.26
CA ILE A 80 8.02 7.94 10.51
C ILE A 80 7.78 8.04 12.02
N ASP A 81 7.37 9.20 12.50
CA ASP A 81 6.96 9.39 13.88
C ASP A 81 5.51 8.95 14.07
N VAL A 82 5.35 7.72 14.53
CA VAL A 82 4.04 7.09 14.77
C VAL A 82 3.13 7.96 15.65
N ARG A 83 3.67 8.77 16.57
CA ARG A 83 2.86 9.64 17.47
C ARG A 83 2.13 10.76 16.73
N HIS A 84 2.54 11.06 15.50
CA HIS A 84 2.06 12.18 14.70
C HIS A 84 1.32 11.73 13.43
N VAL A 85 0.99 10.43 13.33
CA VAL A 85 0.36 9.79 12.15
C VAL A 85 -1.16 9.59 12.32
N TYR A 86 -1.74 9.95 13.47
CA TYR A 86 -3.17 9.79 13.79
C TYR A 86 -3.96 11.09 13.69
#